data_AF-A0A914B5Z9-F1
#
_entry.id   AF-A0A914B5Z9-F1
#
_cell.length_a   1.000
_cell.length_b   1.000
_cell.length_c   1.000
_cell.angle_alpha   90.00
_cell.angle_beta   90.00
_cell.angle_gamma   90.00
#
_symmetry.space_group_name_H-M   'P 1'
#
loop_
_entity.id
_entity.type
_entity.pdbx_description
1 polymer ?
#
loop_
_entity_poly.entity_id
_entity_poly.type
_entity_poly.pdbx_seq_one_letter_code
_entity_poly.pdbx_strand_id
1 'polypeptide(L)'
;MDNVAATTCGDVLDSLEDLGYDGPLIEDEAAFQQAVDGGPSSTEFTALVSWLVEKLNKLSSIEAAVSATSSADEAESFELELSGLLSELNCPYSALTEGEMINRFGNKQNRLRLLGELMYTYTRGM
;
A
#
# COMPACT_ATOMS: atom_id res chain seq x y z
N MET A 1 17.26 -0.38 -14.96
CA MET A 1 16.60 -1.04 -16.13
C MET A 1 15.25 -1.46 -15.60
N ASP A 2 14.36 -0.49 -15.41
CA ASP A 2 13.14 -0.68 -14.63
C ASP A 2 12.00 -0.85 -15.62
N ASN A 3 12.08 -1.92 -16.41
CA ASN A 3 10.95 -2.42 -17.18
C ASN A 3 10.17 -3.41 -16.31
N VAL A 4 9.72 -2.93 -15.14
CA VAL A 4 8.71 -3.62 -14.35
C VAL A 4 7.38 -3.31 -15.01
N ALA A 5 6.62 -4.34 -15.39
CA ALA A 5 5.25 -4.20 -15.86
C ALA A 5 4.51 -3.23 -14.91
N ALA A 6 3.87 -2.20 -15.46
CA ALA A 6 3.12 -1.28 -14.64
C ALA A 6 1.99 -2.07 -13.98
N THR A 7 2.06 -2.22 -12.66
CA THR A 7 0.97 -2.83 -11.87
C THR A 7 -0.31 -2.07 -12.16
N THR A 8 -1.33 -2.75 -12.69
CA THR A 8 -2.62 -2.14 -12.98
C THR A 8 -3.57 -2.28 -11.80
N CYS A 9 -4.67 -1.52 -11.81
CA CYS A 9 -5.69 -1.65 -10.78
C CYS A 9 -6.35 -3.04 -10.78
N GLY A 10 -6.58 -3.63 -11.95
CA GLY A 10 -7.12 -4.99 -12.09
C GLY A 10 -6.20 -6.04 -11.45
N ASP A 11 -4.90 -5.99 -11.74
CA ASP A 11 -3.94 -6.96 -11.15
C ASP A 11 -3.94 -6.90 -9.61
N VAL A 12 -4.12 -5.69 -9.04
CA VAL A 12 -4.18 -5.50 -7.59
C VAL A 12 -5.48 -6.04 -7.02
N LEU A 13 -6.62 -5.78 -7.67
CA LEU A 13 -7.92 -6.27 -7.22
C LEU A 13 -7.98 -7.80 -7.22
N ASP A 14 -7.53 -8.45 -8.31
CA ASP A 14 -7.46 -9.92 -8.39
C ASP A 14 -6.60 -10.49 -7.24
N SER A 15 -5.44 -9.86 -6.97
CA SER A 15 -4.56 -10.27 -5.87
C SER A 15 -5.19 -10.05 -4.48
N LEU A 16 -5.98 -8.99 -4.31
CA LEU A 16 -6.70 -8.72 -3.06
C LEU A 16 -7.78 -9.76 -2.80
N GLU A 17 -8.52 -10.18 -3.84
CA GLU A 17 -9.49 -11.29 -3.74
C GLU A 17 -8.81 -12.59 -3.32
N ASP A 18 -7.66 -12.93 -3.93
CA ASP A 18 -6.88 -14.12 -3.59
C ASP A 18 -6.38 -14.09 -2.12
N LEU A 19 -6.11 -12.90 -1.58
CA LEU A 19 -5.73 -12.70 -0.18
C LEU A 19 -6.92 -12.74 0.79
N GLY A 20 -8.14 -12.80 0.27
CA GLY A 20 -9.39 -12.80 1.01
C GLY A 20 -9.79 -11.42 1.53
N TYR A 21 -9.47 -10.34 0.79
CA TYR A 21 -10.01 -9.02 1.08
C TYR A 21 -11.49 -8.96 0.68
N ASP A 22 -12.34 -8.58 1.62
CA ASP A 22 -13.80 -8.47 1.46
C ASP A 22 -14.30 -7.03 1.71
N GLY A 23 -13.40 -6.05 1.67
CA GLY A 23 -13.75 -4.65 1.90
C GLY A 23 -14.37 -3.97 0.68
N PRO A 24 -14.87 -2.73 0.85
CA PRO A 24 -15.71 -2.04 -0.15
C PRO A 24 -14.99 -1.75 -1.49
N LEU A 25 -13.65 -1.78 -1.49
CA LEU A 25 -12.85 -1.52 -2.68
C LEU A 25 -12.88 -2.68 -3.69
N ILE A 26 -13.29 -3.88 -3.27
CA ILE A 26 -13.40 -5.05 -4.15
C ILE A 26 -14.71 -5.05 -4.96
N GLU A 27 -15.73 -4.33 -4.48
CA GLU A 27 -17.05 -4.32 -5.09
C GLU A 27 -17.15 -3.37 -6.29
N ASP A 28 -16.32 -2.34 -6.34
CA ASP A 28 -16.30 -1.32 -7.40
C ASP A 28 -14.88 -0.89 -7.74
N GLU A 29 -14.41 -1.26 -8.94
CA GLU A 29 -13.10 -0.85 -9.45
C GLU A 29 -12.96 0.68 -9.49
N ALA A 30 -14.04 1.43 -9.74
CA ALA A 30 -13.98 2.89 -9.74
C ALA A 30 -13.72 3.43 -8.32
N ALA A 31 -14.29 2.80 -7.29
CA ALA A 31 -14.02 3.15 -5.90
C ALA A 31 -12.55 2.84 -5.53
N PHE A 32 -12.02 1.70 -5.96
CA PHE A 32 -10.60 1.39 -5.81
C PHE A 32 -9.70 2.42 -6.50
N GLN A 33 -10.01 2.77 -7.75
CA GLN A 33 -9.25 3.78 -8.48
C GLN A 33 -9.28 5.15 -7.77
N GLN A 34 -10.44 5.56 -7.25
CA GLN A 34 -10.57 6.81 -6.47
C GLN A 34 -9.76 6.78 -5.19
N ALA A 35 -9.78 5.66 -4.45
CA ALA A 35 -8.97 5.49 -3.24
C ALA A 35 -7.47 5.61 -3.57
N VAL A 36 -7.01 4.90 -4.61
CA VAL A 36 -5.61 5.00 -5.08
C VAL A 36 -5.29 6.41 -5.56
N ASP A 37 -6.22 7.13 -6.20
CA ASP A 37 -6.01 8.52 -6.64
C ASP A 37 -6.00 9.51 -5.46
N GLY A 38 -6.66 9.20 -4.34
CA GLY A 38 -6.58 9.94 -3.08
C GLY A 38 -5.31 9.63 -2.27
N GLY A 39 -4.78 8.40 -2.37
CA GLY A 39 -3.54 8.00 -1.70
C GLY A 39 -3.58 8.21 -0.19
N PRO A 40 -2.52 8.75 0.45
CA PRO A 40 -2.48 9.00 1.90
C PRO A 40 -3.63 9.86 2.46
N SER A 41 -4.30 10.65 1.60
CA SER A 41 -5.44 11.48 1.99
C SER A 41 -6.80 10.76 1.88
N SER A 42 -6.85 9.55 1.29
CA SER A 42 -8.08 8.72 1.25
C SER A 42 -8.08 7.73 2.41
N THR A 43 -9.13 7.80 3.22
CA THR A 43 -9.35 6.89 4.34
C THR A 43 -9.50 5.44 3.89
N GLU A 44 -10.07 5.22 2.70
CA GLU A 44 -10.21 3.88 2.11
C GLU A 44 -8.86 3.31 1.69
N PHE A 45 -7.99 4.13 1.11
CA PHE A 45 -6.64 3.71 0.73
C PHE A 45 -5.78 3.38 1.95
N THR A 46 -5.79 4.25 2.97
CA THR A 46 -5.01 4.02 4.19
C THR A 46 -5.55 2.83 4.98
N ALA A 47 -6.87 2.60 4.99
CA ALA A 47 -7.47 1.40 5.56
C ALA A 47 -7.04 0.11 4.84
N LEU A 48 -6.99 0.13 3.50
CA LEU A 48 -6.50 -1.01 2.72
C LEU A 48 -5.03 -1.33 3.02
N VAL A 49 -4.18 -0.30 3.07
CA VAL A 49 -2.76 -0.48 3.43
C VAL A 49 -2.65 -1.01 4.86
N SER A 50 -3.37 -0.43 5.81
CA SER A 50 -3.37 -0.89 7.22
C SER A 50 -3.75 -2.37 7.33
N TRP A 51 -4.80 -2.81 6.61
CA TRP A 51 -5.20 -4.21 6.57
C TRP A 51 -4.12 -5.15 6.00
N LEU A 52 -3.44 -4.74 4.92
CA LEU A 52 -2.32 -5.51 4.35
C LEU A 52 -1.17 -5.64 5.36
N VAL A 53 -0.87 -4.56 6.08
CA VAL A 53 0.19 -4.52 7.10
C VAL A 53 -0.17 -5.41 8.29
N GLU A 54 -1.41 -5.37 8.78
CA GLU A 54 -1.88 -6.28 9.83
C GLU A 54 -1.77 -7.75 9.42
N LYS A 55 -2.01 -8.07 8.14
CA LYS A 55 -1.78 -9.41 7.60
C LYS A 55 -0.29 -9.77 7.58
N LEU A 56 0.58 -8.87 7.14
CA LEU A 56 2.03 -9.07 7.12
C LEU A 56 2.60 -9.28 8.54
N ASN A 57 2.16 -8.48 9.51
CA ASN A 57 2.59 -8.56 10.92
C ASN A 57 2.21 -9.90 11.57
N LYS A 58 1.19 -10.60 11.05
CA LYS A 58 0.84 -11.96 11.51
C LYS A 58 1.76 -13.03 10.94
N LEU A 59 2.37 -12.79 9.78
CA LEU A 59 3.26 -13.74 9.11
C LEU A 59 4.74 -13.52 9.42
N SER A 60 5.11 -12.29 9.80
CA SER A 60 6.51 -11.86 9.92
C SER A 60 6.76 -11.15 11.24
N SER A 61 8.03 -11.04 11.63
CA SER A 61 8.45 -10.30 12.84
C SER A 61 8.51 -8.77 12.61
N ILE A 62 7.72 -8.24 11.68
CA ILE A 62 7.65 -6.80 11.43
C ILE A 62 6.92 -6.16 12.60
N GLU A 63 7.56 -5.18 13.23
CA GLU A 63 6.98 -4.43 14.35
C GLU A 63 6.31 -3.13 13.86
N ALA A 64 6.58 -2.71 12.61
CA ALA A 64 5.93 -1.56 12.01
C ALA A 64 4.41 -1.73 11.97
N ALA A 65 3.71 -0.71 12.48
CA ALA A 65 2.28 -0.56 12.37
C ALA A 65 1.99 0.63 11.45
N VAL A 66 1.05 0.44 10.53
CA VAL A 66 0.50 1.52 9.71
C VAL A 66 -0.98 1.64 10.05
N SER A 67 -1.36 2.80 10.57
CA SER A 67 -2.70 3.09 11.05
C SER A 67 -3.57 3.65 9.93
N ALA A 68 -4.78 3.15 9.77
CA ALA A 68 -5.75 3.77 8.88
C ALA A 68 -6.03 5.21 9.33
N THR A 69 -6.08 6.13 8.38
CA THR A 69 -6.37 7.54 8.67
C THR A 69 -7.87 7.76 8.84
N SER A 70 -8.24 8.70 9.71
CA SER A 70 -9.63 9.14 9.89
C SER A 70 -9.94 10.44 9.14
N SER A 71 -8.92 11.20 8.75
CA SER A 71 -9.02 12.38 7.88
C SER A 71 -7.74 12.58 7.06
N ALA A 72 -7.78 13.48 6.08
CA ALA A 72 -6.62 13.84 5.28
C ALA A 72 -5.49 14.51 6.10
N ASP A 73 -5.79 15.07 7.27
CA ASP A 73 -4.79 15.71 8.14
C ASP A 73 -3.81 14.70 8.76
N GLU A 74 -4.20 13.42 8.81
CA GLU A 74 -3.36 12.33 9.33
C GLU A 74 -2.44 11.73 8.25
N ALA A 75 -2.53 12.21 7.00
CA ALA A 75 -1.76 11.70 5.87
C ALA A 75 -0.24 11.72 6.13
N GLU A 76 0.30 12.82 6.68
CA GLU A 76 1.75 12.92 6.97
C GLU A 76 2.20 11.87 8.00
N SER A 77 1.35 11.59 9.00
CA SER A 77 1.66 10.57 10.02
C SER A 77 1.63 9.17 9.39
N PHE A 78 0.64 8.88 8.56
CA PHE A 78 0.54 7.64 7.80
C PHE A 78 1.75 7.42 6.88
N GLU A 79 2.19 8.45 6.15
CA GLU A 79 3.35 8.36 5.25
C GLU A 79 4.66 8.07 6.01
N LEU A 80 4.77 8.57 7.24
CA LEU A 80 5.91 8.32 8.12
C LEU A 80 5.93 6.89 8.65
N GLU A 81 4.79 6.39 9.14
CA GLU A 81 4.61 4.99 9.55
C GLU A 81 4.91 4.04 8.39
N LEU A 82 4.36 4.33 7.21
CA LEU A 82 4.58 3.57 5.99
C LEU A 82 6.05 3.57 5.54
N SER A 83 6.74 4.69 5.71
CA SER A 83 8.19 4.76 5.43
C SER A 83 8.99 3.87 6.38
N GLY A 84 8.60 3.79 7.66
CA GLY A 84 9.20 2.87 8.64
C GLY A 84 9.01 1.41 8.22
N LEU A 85 7.78 1.03 7.87
CA LEU A 85 7.47 -0.30 7.35
C LEU A 85 8.30 -0.67 6.13
N LEU A 86 8.37 0.21 5.12
CA LEU A 86 9.11 -0.07 3.89
C LEU A 86 10.62 -0.23 4.13
N SER A 87 11.16 0.45 5.15
CA SER A 87 12.53 0.26 5.59
C SER A 87 12.73 -1.12 6.24
N GLU A 88 11.80 -1.57 7.08
CA GLU A 88 11.83 -2.91 7.70
C GLU A 88 11.67 -4.03 6.66
N LEU A 89 10.85 -3.79 5.64
CA LEU A 89 10.63 -4.69 4.51
C LEU A 89 11.83 -4.78 3.56
N ASN A 90 12.86 -3.96 3.74
CA ASN A 90 13.95 -3.80 2.78
C ASN A 90 13.42 -3.56 1.35
N CYS A 91 12.38 -2.73 1.22
CA CYS A 91 11.71 -2.46 -0.05
C CYS A 91 12.73 -2.05 -1.14
N PRO A 92 12.80 -2.78 -2.27
CA PRO A 92 13.82 -2.55 -3.30
C PRO A 92 13.54 -1.30 -4.15
N TYR A 93 12.35 -0.72 -4.03
CA TYR A 93 11.94 0.44 -4.81
C TYR A 93 12.38 1.74 -4.11
N SER A 94 13.50 2.30 -4.57
CA SER A 94 13.99 3.60 -4.09
C SER A 94 12.97 4.72 -4.23
N ALA A 95 12.07 4.65 -5.22
CA ALA A 95 10.97 5.61 -5.38
C ALA A 95 9.99 5.66 -4.19
N LEU A 96 9.96 4.61 -3.35
CA LEU A 96 9.10 4.52 -2.16
C LEU A 96 9.86 4.75 -0.85
N THR A 97 11.20 4.66 -0.85
CA THR A 97 12.03 4.74 0.37
C THR A 97 12.96 5.96 0.40
N GLU A 98 13.30 6.52 -0.75
CA GLU A 98 14.21 7.66 -0.91
C GLU A 98 13.48 8.93 -1.38
N GLY A 99 14.15 10.08 -1.33
CA GLY A 99 13.58 11.37 -1.73
C GLY A 99 12.60 11.98 -0.71
N GLU A 100 11.93 13.07 -1.08
CA GLU A 100 10.96 13.76 -0.21
C GLU A 100 9.68 12.93 -0.06
N MET A 101 9.14 12.86 1.17
CA MET A 101 7.99 12.03 1.52
C MET A 101 6.77 12.30 0.63
N ILE A 102 6.45 13.57 0.41
CA ILE A 102 5.37 14.03 -0.48
C ILE A 102 5.46 13.48 -1.92
N ASN A 103 6.67 13.15 -2.38
CA ASN A 103 6.90 12.63 -3.73
C ASN A 103 6.84 11.09 -3.77
N ARG A 104 7.08 10.41 -2.65
CA ARG A 104 7.10 8.93 -2.57
C ARG A 104 5.73 8.35 -2.89
N PHE A 105 4.68 8.89 -2.28
CA PHE A 105 3.29 8.48 -2.52
C PHE A 105 2.49 9.53 -3.31
N GLY A 106 3.19 10.45 -3.98
CA GLY A 106 2.57 11.56 -4.71
C GLY A 106 1.93 11.20 -6.05
N ASN A 107 2.11 9.96 -6.54
CA ASN A 107 1.55 9.53 -7.83
C ASN A 107 0.91 8.13 -7.76
N LYS A 108 -0.07 7.90 -8.64
CA LYS A 108 -0.83 6.65 -8.76
C LYS A 108 0.07 5.42 -8.91
N GLN A 109 1.11 5.51 -9.74
CA GLN A 109 1.99 4.38 -10.02
C GLN A 109 2.75 3.92 -8.77
N ASN A 110 3.27 4.85 -7.97
CA ASN A 110 3.95 4.53 -6.72
C ASN A 110 2.99 3.91 -5.69
N ARG A 111 1.74 4.37 -5.64
CA ARG A 111 0.70 3.80 -4.76
C ARG A 111 0.33 2.37 -5.18
N LEU A 112 0.22 2.11 -6.48
CA LEU A 112 -0.01 0.75 -6.99
C LEU A 112 1.20 -0.17 -6.75
N ARG A 113 2.42 0.35 -6.94
CA ARG A 113 3.66 -0.37 -6.62
C ARG A 113 3.74 -0.73 -5.14
N LEU A 114 3.36 0.20 -4.26
CA LEU A 114 3.28 -0.06 -2.82
C LEU A 114 2.37 -1.25 -2.53
N LEU A 115 1.13 -1.23 -3.01
CA LEU A 115 0.19 -2.32 -2.80
C LEU A 115 0.74 -3.64 -3.36
N GLY A 116 1.32 -3.60 -4.56
CA GLY A 116 1.99 -4.76 -5.16
C GLY A 116 3.11 -5.33 -4.28
N GLU A 117 3.96 -4.48 -3.72
CA GLU A 117 5.07 -4.91 -2.86
C GLU A 117 4.59 -5.53 -1.55
N LEU A 118 3.54 -4.97 -0.93
CA LEU A 118 2.95 -5.52 0.29
C LEU A 118 2.35 -6.92 0.05
N MET A 119 1.59 -7.08 -1.04
CA MET A 119 0.99 -8.37 -1.42
C MET A 119 2.05 -9.39 -1.84
N TYR A 120 3.07 -8.96 -2.59
CA TYR A 120 4.19 -9.81 -2.99
C TYR A 120 4.99 -10.29 -1.79
N THR A 121 5.24 -9.40 -0.82
CA THR A 121 5.92 -9.78 0.42
C THR A 121 5.10 -10.79 1.21
N TYR A 122 3.78 -10.59 1.30
CA TYR A 122 2.88 -11.52 1.99
C TYR A 122 2.95 -12.93 1.37
N THR A 123 2.87 -13.01 0.04
CA THR A 123 2.92 -14.30 -0.68
C THR A 123 4.29 -14.99 -0.60
N ARG A 124 5.38 -14.25 -0.42
CA ARG A 124 6.73 -14.81 -0.17
C ARG A 124 6.98 -15.24 1.27
N GLY A 125 6.24 -14.69 2.22
CA GLY A 125 6.32 -15.05 3.64
C GLY A 125 5.56 -16.33 3.99
N MET A 126 4.75 -16.87 3.06
CA MET A 126 4.03 -18.14 3.20
C MET A 126 4.81 -19.35 2.67
#